data_AF-A0A1W9U3G6-F1
#
_entry.id   AF-A0A1W9U3G6-F1
#
_cell.length_a   1.000
_cell.length_b   1.000
_cell.length_c   1.000
_cell.angle_alpha   90.00
_cell.angle_beta   90.00
_cell.angle_gamma   90.00
#
_symmetry.space_group_name_H-M   'P 1'
#
loop_
_entity.id
_entity.type
_entity.pdbx_description
1 polymer ?
#
loop_
_entity_poly.entity_id
_entity_poly.type
_entity_poly.pdbx_seq_one_letter_code
_entity_poly.pdbx_strand_id
1 'polypeptide(L)'
;HPIKQIEGSITLFYNRIKDRITYARGEGGIGKYENFGKVTLKGTEISCKWKLCDSIEMKPSYVYLSAKDNETGNRIPCKPEHKVRFDIRYKPLADLTLDLNTKYVSKQYSRSDNKESVSGYFIADLRADYYCNRIRLFMKIENLFDKDYLYGDGYPAPSSA
;
A
#
# COMPACT_ATOMS: atom_id res chain seq x y z
N HIS A 1 -28.99 -10.52 18.85
CA HIS A 1 -28.53 -9.48 17.90
C HIS A 1 -27.02 -9.60 17.78
N PRO A 2 -26.44 -9.93 16.61
CA PRO A 2 -24.99 -10.02 16.49
C PRO A 2 -24.41 -8.61 16.70
N ILE A 3 -23.48 -8.50 17.63
CA ILE A 3 -22.85 -7.24 18.02
C ILE A 3 -22.00 -6.77 16.84
N LYS A 4 -22.32 -5.60 16.26
CA LYS A 4 -21.45 -4.90 15.33
C LYS A 4 -20.16 -4.56 16.07
N GLN A 5 -19.07 -5.24 15.73
CA GLN A 5 -17.75 -4.98 16.29
C GLN A 5 -16.99 -4.08 15.32
N ILE A 6 -16.69 -2.87 15.76
CA ILE A 6 -15.88 -1.88 15.04
C ILE A 6 -14.67 -1.58 15.91
N GLU A 7 -13.49 -1.78 15.34
CA GLU A 7 -12.21 -1.45 15.96
C GLU A 7 -11.49 -0.47 15.04
N GLY A 8 -11.14 0.70 15.54
CA GLY A 8 -10.47 1.73 14.75
C GLY A 8 -9.17 2.17 15.41
N SER A 9 -8.21 2.60 14.60
CA SER A 9 -6.98 3.24 15.06
C SER A 9 -6.71 4.49 14.24
N ILE A 10 -6.26 5.55 14.91
CA ILE A 10 -5.70 6.74 14.27
C ILE A 10 -4.34 6.99 14.91
N THR A 11 -3.31 7.17 14.09
CA THR A 11 -1.95 7.44 14.53
C THR A 11 -1.43 8.67 13.81
N LEU A 12 -0.90 9.62 14.57
CA LEU A 12 -0.19 10.78 14.06
C LEU A 12 1.28 10.59 14.35
N PHE A 13 2.15 10.85 13.37
CA PHE A 13 3.59 10.72 13.56
C PHE A 13 4.33 11.93 13.00
N TYR A 14 5.46 12.24 13.64
CA TYR A 14 6.43 13.21 13.21
C TYR A 14 7.82 12.68 13.54
N ASN A 15 8.68 12.56 12.54
CA ASN A 15 10.03 12.06 12.66
C ASN A 15 10.98 12.99 11.90
N ARG A 16 12.07 13.39 12.56
CA ARG A 16 13.14 14.19 11.98
C ARG A 16 14.44 13.38 12.03
N ILE A 17 14.93 13.00 10.87
CA ILE A 17 16.12 12.17 10.71
C ILE A 17 17.26 13.08 10.22
N LYS A 18 18.44 12.92 10.82
CA LYS A 18 19.69 13.52 10.35
C LYS A 18 20.52 12.46 9.63
N ASP A 19 21.30 12.87 8.64
CA ASP A 19 22.27 12.03 7.91
C ASP A 19 21.64 10.77 7.30
N ARG A 20 20.50 10.95 6.63
CA ARG A 20 19.73 9.84 6.08
C ARG A 20 20.29 9.41 4.72
N ILE A 21 20.93 8.25 4.67
CA ILE A 21 21.28 7.62 3.40
C ILE A 21 20.02 6.99 2.77
N THR A 22 19.68 7.36 1.53
CA THR A 22 18.53 6.82 0.80
C THR A 22 18.91 6.50 -0.63
N TYR A 23 18.44 5.35 -1.13
CA TYR A 23 18.54 5.00 -2.53
C TYR A 23 17.64 5.90 -3.38
N ALA A 24 18.21 6.54 -4.40
CA ALA A 24 17.51 7.38 -5.35
C ALA A 24 17.93 7.00 -6.78
N ARG A 25 17.01 7.10 -7.73
CA ARG A 25 17.36 6.94 -9.14
C ARG A 25 18.08 8.21 -9.59
N GLY A 26 19.28 8.05 -10.15
CA GLY A 26 20.06 9.12 -10.75
C GLY A 26 19.70 9.34 -12.22
N GLU A 27 20.34 10.34 -12.82
CA GLU A 27 20.22 10.61 -14.26
C GLU A 27 20.70 9.40 -15.09
N GLY A 28 19.99 9.09 -16.19
CA GLY A 28 20.24 7.88 -16.98
C GLY A 28 19.70 6.57 -16.38
N GLY A 29 19.01 6.64 -15.23
CA GLY A 29 18.36 5.49 -14.59
C GLY A 29 19.25 4.65 -13.68
N ILE A 30 20.48 5.09 -13.43
CA ILE A 30 21.43 4.42 -12.52
C ILE A 30 21.05 4.73 -11.07
N GLY A 31 20.87 3.70 -10.25
CA GLY A 31 20.64 3.84 -8.82
C GLY A 31 21.87 4.35 -8.08
N LYS A 32 21.69 5.32 -7.18
CA LYS A 32 22.73 5.77 -6.26
C LYS A 32 22.21 5.96 -4.85
N TYR A 33 23.07 5.75 -3.87
CA TYR A 33 22.79 6.15 -2.50
C TYR A 33 23.16 7.61 -2.32
N GLU A 34 22.19 8.41 -1.87
CA GLU A 34 22.37 9.83 -1.57
C GLU A 34 22.20 10.05 -0.07
N ASN A 35 23.06 10.89 0.50
CA ASN A 35 22.91 11.33 1.88
C ASN A 35 22.03 12.58 1.89
N PHE A 36 20.86 12.46 2.52
CA PHE A 36 19.96 13.57 2.78
C PHE A 36 20.25 14.11 4.18
N GLY A 37 20.80 15.32 4.24
CA GLY A 37 21.30 15.91 5.49
C GLY A 37 20.24 15.98 6.60
N LYS A 38 19.04 16.49 6.31
CA LYS A 38 17.91 16.49 7.25
C LYS A 38 16.61 16.16 6.55
N VAL A 39 15.95 15.08 6.97
CA VAL A 39 14.65 14.67 6.41
C VAL A 39 13.56 14.75 7.47
N THR A 40 12.42 15.32 7.10
CA THR A 40 11.20 15.31 7.92
C THR A 40 10.18 14.35 7.33
N LEU A 41 9.69 13.42 8.13
CA LEU A 41 8.59 12.52 7.81
C LEU A 41 7.46 12.78 8.79
N LYS A 42 6.30 13.13 8.28
CA LYS A 42 5.10 13.31 9.11
C LYS A 42 3.88 12.79 8.40
N GLY A 43 2.87 12.40 9.14
CA GLY A 43 1.70 11.82 8.53
C GLY A 43 0.67 11.32 9.52
N THR A 44 -0.32 10.67 8.93
CA THR A 44 -1.47 10.12 9.63
C THR A 44 -1.74 8.73 9.07
N GLU A 45 -1.95 7.77 9.96
CA GLU A 45 -2.41 6.44 9.62
C GLU A 45 -3.77 6.23 10.25
N ILE A 46 -4.72 5.75 9.45
CA ILE A 46 -6.08 5.44 9.88
C ILE A 46 -6.33 3.99 9.49
N SER A 47 -6.82 3.18 10.41
CA SER A 47 -7.29 1.84 10.11
C SER A 47 -8.61 1.58 10.82
N CYS A 48 -9.45 0.77 10.20
CA CYS A 48 -10.69 0.32 10.80
C CYS A 48 -10.89 -1.14 10.41
N LYS A 49 -11.25 -1.97 11.39
CA LYS A 49 -11.74 -3.32 11.21
C LYS A 49 -13.21 -3.30 11.59
N TRP A 50 -14.05 -3.66 10.65
CA TRP A 50 -15.49 -3.61 10.80
C TRP A 50 -16.10 -4.95 10.45
N LYS A 51 -16.66 -5.64 11.45
CA LYS A 51 -17.50 -6.81 11.25
C LYS A 51 -18.93 -6.35 10.97
N LEU A 52 -19.28 -6.23 9.70
CA LEU A 52 -20.58 -5.71 9.24
C LEU A 52 -21.72 -6.67 9.65
N CYS A 53 -21.47 -7.97 9.49
CA CYS A 53 -22.32 -9.07 9.94
C CYS A 53 -21.44 -10.33 10.15
N ASP A 54 -22.03 -11.48 10.48
CA ASP A 54 -21.25 -12.70 10.73
C ASP A 54 -20.50 -13.24 9.51
N SER A 55 -20.96 -12.92 8.30
CA SER A 55 -20.33 -13.33 7.06
C SER A 55 -19.41 -12.28 6.44
N ILE A 56 -19.48 -10.99 6.83
CA ILE A 56 -18.72 -9.91 6.18
C ILE A 56 -17.86 -9.15 7.19
N GLU A 57 -16.55 -9.12 6.93
CA GLU A 57 -15.57 -8.29 7.63
C GLU A 57 -14.85 -7.38 6.62
N MET A 58 -14.71 -6.10 6.95
CA MET A 58 -14.08 -5.08 6.12
C MET A 58 -12.91 -4.45 6.87
N LYS A 59 -11.80 -4.18 6.18
CA LYS A 59 -10.60 -3.55 6.74
C LYS A 59 -10.07 -2.40 5.88
N PRO A 60 -10.78 -1.25 5.81
CA PRO A 60 -10.21 -0.05 5.23
C PRO A 60 -9.00 0.44 6.04
N SER A 61 -7.95 0.87 5.34
CA SER A 61 -6.86 1.64 5.93
C SER A 61 -6.35 2.70 4.97
N TYR A 62 -5.85 3.79 5.53
CA TYR A 62 -5.32 4.94 4.80
C TYR A 62 -4.08 5.48 5.49
N VAL A 63 -3.05 5.77 4.70
CA VAL A 63 -1.83 6.43 5.15
C VAL A 63 -1.63 7.69 4.32
N TYR A 64 -1.57 8.82 5.02
CA TYR A 64 -1.03 10.07 4.51
C TYR A 64 0.42 10.22 4.97
N LEU A 65 1.35 10.48 4.04
CA LEU A 65 2.76 10.68 4.32
C LEU A 65 3.30 11.93 3.61
N SER A 66 3.83 12.86 4.39
CA SER A 66 4.72 13.92 3.90
C SER A 66 6.15 13.60 4.29
N ALA A 67 6.95 13.15 3.32
CA ALA A 67 8.38 12.94 3.47
C ALA A 67 9.13 13.98 2.63
N LYS A 68 9.88 14.86 3.29
CA LYS A 68 10.62 15.95 2.64
C LYS A 68 12.05 16.03 3.12
N ASP A 69 12.96 16.31 2.20
CA ASP A 69 14.27 16.86 2.50
C ASP A 69 14.10 18.32 2.94
N ASN A 70 14.65 18.68 4.10
CA ASN A 70 14.52 20.02 4.66
C ASN A 70 15.48 21.03 4.02
N GLU A 71 16.52 20.58 3.32
CA GLU A 71 17.48 21.48 2.66
C GLU A 71 16.97 21.93 1.30
N THR A 72 16.48 20.98 0.50
CA THR A 72 15.96 21.26 -0.84
C THR A 72 14.45 21.55 -0.87
N GLY A 73 13.70 21.12 0.14
CA GLY A 73 12.23 21.12 0.15
C GLY A 73 11.59 20.03 -0.71
N ASN A 74 12.41 19.24 -1.43
CA ASN A 74 11.96 18.17 -2.30
C ASN A 74 11.37 17.01 -1.51
N ARG A 75 10.48 16.27 -2.16
CA ARG A 75 9.96 15.00 -1.66
C ARG A 75 11.01 13.92 -1.73
N ILE A 76 11.03 13.07 -0.72
CA ILE A 76 11.90 11.89 -0.72
C ILE A 76 11.40 10.89 -1.79
N PRO A 77 12.27 10.37 -2.66
CA PRO A 77 11.89 9.39 -3.68
C PRO A 77 11.25 8.12 -3.11
N CYS A 78 10.42 7.44 -3.90
CA CYS A 78 9.75 6.20 -3.53
C CYS A 78 8.88 6.29 -2.26
N LYS A 79 8.46 7.51 -1.89
CA LYS A 79 7.54 7.78 -0.76
C LYS A 79 6.25 8.41 -1.32
N PRO A 80 5.22 7.60 -1.60
CA PRO A 80 3.95 8.12 -2.10
C PRO A 80 3.22 8.82 -0.95
N GLU A 81 2.51 9.89 -1.26
CA GLU A 81 1.80 10.67 -0.25
C GLU A 81 0.56 9.97 0.27
N HIS A 82 -0.11 9.19 -0.59
CA HIS A 82 -1.34 8.49 -0.24
C HIS A 82 -1.20 7.01 -0.53
N LYS A 83 -1.52 6.20 0.48
CA LYS A 83 -1.77 4.76 0.31
C LYS A 83 -3.13 4.45 0.89
N VAL A 84 -3.96 3.74 0.13
CA VAL A 84 -5.25 3.23 0.60
C VAL A 84 -5.23 1.72 0.45
N ARG A 85 -5.73 1.01 1.46
CA ARG A 85 -6.11 -0.38 1.31
C ARG A 85 -7.56 -0.55 1.71
N PHE A 86 -8.22 -1.47 1.04
CA PHE A 86 -9.57 -1.86 1.38
C PHE A 86 -9.71 -3.36 1.18
N ASP A 87 -9.72 -4.09 2.29
CA ASP A 87 -9.83 -5.54 2.29
C ASP A 87 -11.25 -5.94 2.71
N ILE A 88 -11.84 -6.88 2.00
CA ILE A 88 -13.13 -7.49 2.34
C ILE A 88 -12.93 -8.99 2.46
N ARG A 89 -13.35 -9.54 3.59
CA ARG A 89 -13.56 -10.97 3.79
C ARG A 89 -15.04 -11.26 3.80
N TYR A 90 -15.47 -12.16 2.93
CA TYR A 90 -16.84 -12.63 2.83
C TYR A 90 -16.91 -14.15 2.98
N LYS A 91 -17.76 -14.62 3.90
CA LYS A 91 -18.04 -16.03 4.17
C LYS A 91 -19.50 -16.36 3.86
N PRO A 92 -19.85 -16.55 2.57
CA PRO A 92 -21.22 -16.87 2.19
C PRO A 92 -21.70 -18.22 2.75
N LEU A 93 -20.78 -19.15 3.00
CA LEU A 93 -21.02 -20.48 3.56
C LEU A 93 -19.98 -20.74 4.66
N ALA A 94 -20.25 -21.71 5.54
CA ALA A 94 -19.31 -22.07 6.61
C ALA A 94 -17.92 -22.46 6.07
N ASP A 95 -17.91 -23.15 4.92
CA ASP A 95 -16.70 -23.71 4.33
C ASP A 95 -16.10 -22.89 3.19
N LEU A 96 -16.76 -21.80 2.76
CA LEU A 96 -16.31 -20.93 1.67
C LEU A 96 -15.92 -19.56 2.21
N THR A 97 -14.68 -19.15 1.96
CA THR A 97 -14.18 -17.80 2.23
C THR A 97 -13.72 -17.15 0.94
N LEU A 98 -14.19 -15.92 0.71
CA LEU A 98 -13.77 -15.04 -0.37
C LEU A 98 -13.06 -13.84 0.26
N ASP A 99 -11.82 -13.59 -0.16
CA ASP A 99 -11.02 -12.45 0.27
C ASP A 99 -10.74 -11.56 -0.96
N LEU A 100 -11.18 -10.30 -0.91
CA LEU A 100 -10.82 -9.26 -1.87
C LEU A 100 -9.85 -8.30 -1.18
N ASN A 101 -8.63 -8.20 -1.70
CA ASN A 101 -7.61 -7.28 -1.20
C ASN A 101 -7.36 -6.19 -2.22
N THR A 102 -7.40 -4.93 -1.81
CA THR A 102 -7.13 -3.82 -2.73
C THR A 102 -6.07 -2.89 -2.19
N LYS A 103 -5.32 -2.29 -3.11
CA LYS A 103 -4.22 -1.38 -2.80
C LYS A 103 -4.18 -0.26 -3.82
N TYR A 104 -4.36 0.96 -3.37
CA TYR A 104 -4.04 2.17 -4.12
C TYR A 104 -2.75 2.80 -3.61
N VAL A 105 -1.92 3.24 -4.54
CA VAL A 105 -0.71 4.02 -4.26
C VAL A 105 -0.73 5.25 -5.17
N SER A 106 -0.60 6.44 -4.59
CA SER A 106 -0.55 7.68 -5.37
C SER A 106 0.74 7.79 -6.19
N LYS A 107 0.78 8.77 -7.09
CA LYS A 107 2.02 9.23 -7.74
C LYS A 107 3.14 9.42 -6.70
N GLN A 108 4.36 9.10 -7.10
CA GLN A 108 5.57 9.30 -6.31
C GLN A 108 6.77 9.60 -7.21
N TYR A 109 7.72 10.37 -6.68
CA TYR A 109 8.94 10.70 -7.40
C TYR A 109 9.92 9.52 -7.40
N SER A 110 10.55 9.26 -8.53
CA SER A 110 11.63 8.25 -8.67
C SER A 110 13.02 8.86 -8.43
N ARG A 111 13.14 10.20 -8.62
CA ARG A 111 14.37 10.97 -8.45
C ARG A 111 14.29 11.97 -7.28
N SER A 112 15.45 12.22 -6.66
CA SER A 112 15.61 13.13 -5.51
C SER A 112 15.44 14.61 -5.86
N ASP A 113 15.72 15.00 -7.11
CA ASP A 113 15.44 16.33 -7.66
C ASP A 113 13.96 16.52 -8.05
N ASN A 114 13.13 15.49 -7.87
CA ASN A 114 11.70 15.48 -8.20
C ASN A 114 11.37 15.80 -9.66
N LYS A 115 12.34 15.66 -10.59
CA LYS A 115 12.11 15.88 -12.03
C LYS A 115 11.41 14.72 -12.73
N GLU A 116 11.41 13.55 -12.11
CA GLU A 116 10.79 12.34 -12.66
C GLU A 116 9.92 11.66 -11.60
N SER A 117 8.79 11.11 -12.05
CA SER A 117 7.81 10.46 -11.19
C SER A 117 7.14 9.30 -11.91
N VAL A 118 6.71 8.33 -11.13
CA VAL A 118 5.83 7.25 -11.59
C VAL A 118 4.38 7.58 -11.24
N SER A 119 3.47 7.20 -12.14
CA SER A 119 2.03 7.34 -11.94
C SER A 119 1.54 6.51 -10.76
N GLY A 120 0.45 6.97 -10.14
CA GLY A 120 -0.26 6.16 -9.16
C GLY A 120 -0.92 4.94 -9.81
N TYR A 121 -1.21 3.93 -9.00
CA TYR A 121 -1.80 2.68 -9.46
C TYR A 121 -2.76 2.09 -8.41
N PHE A 122 -3.67 1.27 -8.91
CA PHE A 122 -4.63 0.50 -8.11
C PHE A 122 -4.52 -0.96 -8.50
N ILE A 123 -4.43 -1.84 -7.51
CA ILE A 123 -4.37 -3.30 -7.67
C ILE A 123 -5.46 -3.91 -6.81
N ALA A 124 -6.10 -4.94 -7.34
CA ALA A 124 -7.05 -5.77 -6.62
C ALA A 124 -6.67 -7.24 -6.80
N ASP A 125 -6.64 -7.98 -5.69
CA ASP A 125 -6.37 -9.41 -5.66
C ASP A 125 -7.61 -10.11 -5.10
N LEU A 126 -7.99 -11.23 -5.72
CA LEU A 126 -9.11 -12.05 -5.28
C LEU A 126 -8.62 -13.43 -4.88
N ARG A 127 -9.09 -13.93 -3.73
CA ARG A 127 -8.82 -15.27 -3.27
C ARG A 127 -10.11 -15.96 -2.84
N ALA A 128 -10.27 -17.22 -3.25
CA ALA A 128 -11.31 -18.10 -2.76
C ALA A 128 -10.66 -19.31 -2.08
N ASP A 129 -11.15 -19.65 -0.89
CA ASP A 129 -10.78 -20.86 -0.16
C ASP A 129 -12.05 -21.65 0.15
N TYR A 130 -12.08 -22.93 -0.22
CA TYR A 130 -13.18 -23.85 0.06
C TYR A 130 -12.68 -25.08 0.80
N TYR A 131 -13.29 -25.39 1.94
CA TYR A 131 -13.02 -26.60 2.70
C TYR A 131 -14.03 -27.69 2.35
N CYS A 132 -13.54 -28.85 1.95
CA CYS A 132 -14.35 -30.05 1.76
C CYS A 132 -13.80 -31.15 2.66
N ASN A 133 -14.48 -31.40 3.78
CA ASN A 133 -14.01 -32.26 4.86
C ASN A 133 -12.62 -31.85 5.37
N ARG A 134 -11.58 -32.63 5.06
CA ARG A 134 -10.19 -32.38 5.46
C ARG A 134 -9.34 -31.74 4.36
N ILE A 135 -9.93 -31.51 3.18
CA ILE A 135 -9.24 -30.96 2.01
C ILE A 135 -9.56 -29.47 1.91
N ARG A 136 -8.52 -28.65 1.68
CA ARG A 136 -8.67 -27.23 1.34
C ARG A 136 -8.34 -27.03 -0.13
N LEU A 137 -9.32 -26.55 -0.89
CA LEU A 137 -9.12 -26.07 -2.26
C LEU A 137 -9.00 -24.55 -2.22
N PHE A 138 -8.10 -23.99 -3.02
CA PHE A 138 -7.96 -22.54 -3.12
C PHE A 138 -7.72 -22.09 -4.56
N MET A 139 -8.18 -20.88 -4.85
CA MET A 139 -7.92 -20.16 -6.08
C MET A 139 -7.48 -18.75 -5.69
N LYS A 140 -6.46 -18.23 -6.37
CA LYS A 140 -6.00 -16.85 -6.21
C LYS A 140 -5.82 -16.24 -7.58
N ILE A 141 -6.33 -15.03 -7.75
CA ILE A 141 -6.12 -14.19 -8.93
C ILE A 141 -5.44 -12.93 -8.41
N GLU A 142 -4.18 -12.72 -8.78
CA GLU A 142 -3.44 -11.50 -8.46
C GLU A 142 -3.62 -10.49 -9.59
N ASN A 143 -3.75 -9.21 -9.24
CA ASN A 143 -3.93 -8.15 -10.22
C ASN A 143 -5.14 -8.40 -11.15
N LEU A 144 -6.33 -8.52 -10.57
CA LEU A 144 -7.61 -8.86 -11.22
C LEU A 144 -7.92 -8.04 -12.48
N PHE A 145 -7.38 -6.82 -12.58
CA PHE A 145 -7.60 -5.91 -13.71
C PHE A 145 -6.44 -5.88 -14.71
N ASP A 146 -5.48 -6.80 -14.58
CA ASP A 146 -4.27 -6.91 -15.40
C ASP A 146 -3.55 -5.57 -15.58
N LYS A 147 -3.39 -4.85 -14.46
CA LYS A 147 -2.82 -3.51 -14.49
C LYS A 147 -1.31 -3.57 -14.66
N ASP A 148 -0.81 -2.99 -15.75
CA ASP A 148 0.59 -2.61 -15.88
C ASP A 148 0.89 -1.38 -15.01
N TYR A 149 1.90 -1.49 -14.15
CA TYR A 149 2.35 -0.39 -13.31
C TYR A 149 3.84 -0.48 -12.99
N LEU A 150 4.41 0.66 -12.57
CA LEU A 150 5.78 0.78 -12.10
C LEU A 150 5.82 0.94 -10.58
N TYR A 151 6.81 0.33 -9.94
CA TYR A 151 7.17 0.66 -8.56
C TYR A 151 7.80 2.05 -8.48
N GLY A 152 8.04 2.54 -7.27
CA GLY A 152 8.54 3.91 -7.03
C GLY A 152 9.91 4.20 -7.61
N ASP A 153 10.71 3.15 -7.76
CA ASP A 153 12.02 3.17 -8.41
C ASP A 153 11.93 3.13 -9.94
N GLY A 154 10.72 2.97 -10.50
CA GLY A 154 10.47 2.90 -11.93
C GLY A 154 10.70 1.53 -12.56
N TYR A 155 10.85 0.46 -11.77
CA TYR A 155 10.82 -0.90 -12.30
C TYR A 155 9.39 -1.39 -12.53
N PRO A 156 9.11 -2.13 -13.62
CA PRO A 156 7.80 -2.71 -13.85
C PRO A 156 7.50 -3.78 -12.79
N ALA A 157 6.24 -3.82 -12.37
CA ALA A 157 5.76 -4.94 -11.58
C ALA A 157 5.67 -6.22 -12.42
N PRO A 158 5.74 -7.41 -11.80
CA PRO A 158 5.48 -8.66 -12.49
C PRO A 158 4.08 -8.64 -13.12
N SER A 159 3.97 -9.25 -14.31
CA SER A 159 2.68 -9.51 -14.94
C SER A 159 1.85 -10.48 -14.09
N SER A 160 0.52 -10.34 -14.19
CA SER A 160 -0.48 -11.15 -13.51
C SER A 160 -0.29 -12.66 -13.79
N ALA A 161 -0.59 -13.52 -12.81
CA ALA A 161 -0.59 -14.98 -12.93
C ALA A 161 -1.91 -15.57 -12.45
#